data_AF-A0A7X6PDK6-F1
#
_entry.id   AF-A0A7X6PDK6-F1
#
_cell.length_a   1.000
_cell.length_b   1.000
_cell.length_c   1.000
_cell.angle_alpha   90.00
_cell.angle_beta   90.00
_cell.angle_gamma   90.00
#
_symmetry.space_group_name_H-M   'P 1'
#
loop_
_entity.id
_entity.type
_entity.pdbx_description
1 polymer ?
#
loop_
_entity_poly.entity_id
_entity_poly.type
_entity_poly.pdbx_seq_one_letter_code
_entity_poly.pdbx_strand_id
1 'polypeptide(L)'
;SHMNKEESILFPYIQKMVKSKNEGSVPDPPPFGQVANPVRMMISEHENEGRRFGRIAEISGNFTPPADACTSYRTTFKQLEDFERDLHRHIHLENNILFPDALGLEKDLNGLKNK
;
A
#
# COMPACT_ATOMS: atom_id res chain seq x y z
N SER A 1 -6.04 3.58 -11.24
CA SER A 1 -4.79 2.86 -10.89
C SER A 1 -4.81 2.51 -9.40
N HIS A 2 -3.79 1.81 -8.90
CA HIS A 2 -3.62 1.40 -7.50
C HIS A 2 -3.79 2.57 -6.51
N MET A 3 -2.91 3.58 -6.57
CA MET A 3 -2.94 4.78 -5.70
C MET A 3 -4.32 5.45 -5.63
N ASN A 4 -5.03 5.60 -6.76
CA ASN A 4 -6.35 6.25 -6.75
C ASN A 4 -7.38 5.47 -5.92
N LYS A 5 -7.31 4.13 -5.90
CA LYS A 5 -8.21 3.32 -5.07
C LYS A 5 -7.91 3.50 -3.59
N GLU A 6 -6.65 3.72 -3.24
CA GLU A 6 -6.26 4.00 -1.87
C GLU A 6 -6.67 5.40 -1.43
N GLU A 7 -6.21 6.42 -2.15
CA GLU A 7 -6.39 7.83 -1.81
C GLU A 7 -7.86 8.28 -1.87
N SER A 8 -8.64 7.75 -2.82
CA SER A 8 -10.02 8.20 -3.02
C SER A 8 -11.05 7.34 -2.29
N ILE A 9 -10.72 6.11 -1.90
CA ILE A 9 -11.71 5.15 -1.36
C ILE A 9 -11.25 4.55 -0.03
N LEU A 10 -10.13 3.83 0.00
CA LEU A 10 -9.73 3.06 1.18
C LEU A 10 -9.29 3.98 2.34
N PHE A 11 -8.34 4.88 2.10
CA PHE A 11 -7.81 5.76 3.15
C PHE A 11 -8.86 6.70 3.73
N PRO A 12 -9.73 7.36 2.93
CA PRO A 12 -10.81 8.17 3.49
C PRO A 12 -11.75 7.36 4.40
N TYR A 13 -12.01 6.09 4.06
CA TYR A 13 -12.85 5.26 4.91
C TYR A 13 -12.14 4.85 6.21
N ILE A 14 -10.84 4.52 6.16
CA ILE A 14 -10.03 4.26 7.37
C ILE A 14 -10.05 5.49 8.30
N GLN A 15 -9.88 6.69 7.76
CA GLN A 15 -9.97 7.94 8.52
C GLN A 15 -11.36 8.11 9.17
N LYS A 16 -12.44 7.78 8.44
CA LYS A 16 -13.81 7.79 8.96
C LYS A 16 -13.96 6.81 10.14
N MET A 17 -13.42 5.59 10.03
CA MET A 17 -13.44 4.61 11.12
C MET A 17 -12.71 5.13 12.36
N VAL A 18 -11.52 5.72 12.20
CA VAL A 18 -10.74 6.29 13.31
C VAL A 18 -11.53 7.41 14.00
N LYS A 19 -12.14 8.30 13.21
CA LYS A 19 -12.99 9.38 13.74
C LYS A 19 -14.16 8.81 14.55
N SER A 20 -14.90 7.84 14.01
CA SER A 20 -16.02 7.22 14.71
C SER A 20 -15.60 6.54 16.01
N LYS A 21 -14.46 5.84 16.04
CA LYS A 21 -13.90 5.26 17.28
C LYS A 21 -13.69 6.34 18.36
N ASN A 22 -13.08 7.46 17.98
CA ASN A 22 -12.77 8.55 18.91
C ASN A 22 -14.04 9.25 19.44
N GLU A 23 -15.10 9.28 18.63
CA GLU A 23 -16.39 9.86 18.99
C GLU A 23 -17.32 8.87 19.72
N GLY A 24 -16.90 7.62 19.91
CA GLY A 24 -17.74 6.56 20.47
C GLY A 24 -18.94 6.20 19.58
N SER A 25 -18.84 6.48 18.28
CA SER A 25 -19.87 6.21 17.27
C SER A 25 -19.42 5.07 16.34
N VAL A 26 -20.30 4.68 15.42
CA VAL A 26 -19.97 3.69 14.39
C VAL A 26 -20.14 4.31 13.01
N PRO A 27 -19.19 4.12 12.08
CA PRO A 27 -19.30 4.71 10.76
C PRO A 27 -20.39 4.02 9.94
N ASP A 28 -20.97 4.77 9.00
CA ASP A 28 -21.87 4.19 7.99
C ASP A 28 -21.16 3.08 7.21
N PRO A 29 -21.91 2.05 6.76
CA PRO A 29 -21.37 1.00 5.91
C PRO A 29 -20.70 1.58 4.65
N PRO A 30 -19.52 1.07 4.25
CA PRO A 30 -18.91 1.49 3.01
C PRO A 30 -19.61 0.83 1.80
N PRO A 31 -19.56 1.44 0.62
CA PRO A 31 -20.16 0.87 -0.59
C PRO A 31 -19.48 -0.43 -1.06
N PHE A 32 -18.31 -0.75 -0.52
CA PHE A 32 -17.51 -1.95 -0.83
C PHE A 32 -17.66 -3.07 0.22
N GLY A 33 -18.61 -2.94 1.15
CA GLY A 33 -18.92 -3.97 2.15
C GLY A 33 -17.98 -3.92 3.36
N GLN A 34 -16.91 -4.70 3.34
CA GLN A 34 -15.92 -4.74 4.42
C GLN A 34 -14.58 -4.18 3.94
N VAL A 35 -13.80 -3.56 4.83
CA VAL A 35 -12.43 -3.08 4.58
C VAL A 35 -11.52 -4.23 4.12
N ALA A 36 -11.80 -5.46 4.56
CA ALA A 36 -11.10 -6.67 4.09
C ALA A 36 -11.14 -6.86 2.56
N ASN A 37 -12.17 -6.35 1.87
CA ASN A 37 -12.30 -6.49 0.42
C ASN A 37 -11.25 -5.64 -0.35
N PRO A 38 -11.21 -4.30 -0.19
CA PRO A 38 -10.19 -3.49 -0.85
C PRO A 38 -8.77 -3.81 -0.36
N VAL A 39 -8.56 -4.12 0.92
CA VAL A 39 -7.23 -4.49 1.44
C VAL A 39 -6.64 -5.70 0.73
N ARG A 40 -7.44 -6.74 0.50
CA ARG A 40 -6.98 -7.93 -0.25
C ARG A 40 -6.59 -7.60 -1.68
N MET A 41 -7.32 -6.70 -2.32
CA MET A 41 -6.97 -6.22 -3.66
C MET A 41 -5.65 -5.44 -3.64
N MET A 42 -5.44 -4.55 -2.67
CA MET A 42 -4.20 -3.77 -2.57
C MET A 42 -2.99 -4.68 -2.34
N ILE A 43 -3.10 -5.67 -1.45
CA ILE A 43 -2.02 -6.66 -1.23
C ILE A 43 -1.69 -7.42 -2.52
N SER A 44 -2.70 -7.86 -3.29
CA SER A 44 -2.46 -8.53 -4.57
C SER A 44 -1.76 -7.61 -5.59
N GLU A 45 -2.12 -6.33 -5.61
CA GLU A 45 -1.44 -5.33 -6.45
C GLU A 45 0.00 -5.08 -6.00
N HIS A 46 0.26 -5.00 -4.70
CA HIS A 46 1.60 -4.91 -4.13
C HIS A 46 2.49 -6.10 -4.50
N GLU A 47 1.97 -7.32 -4.42
CA GLU A 47 2.71 -8.51 -4.83
C GLU A 47 3.06 -8.48 -6.33
N ASN A 48 2.14 -7.99 -7.16
CA ASN A 48 2.39 -7.84 -8.60
C ASN A 48 3.52 -6.83 -8.86
N GLU A 49 3.50 -5.69 -8.18
CA GLU A 49 4.53 -4.67 -8.34
C GLU A 49 5.88 -5.09 -7.73
N GLY A 50 5.88 -5.81 -6.61
CA GLY A 50 7.10 -6.43 -6.05
C GLY A 50 7.75 -7.42 -7.02
N ARG A 51 6.95 -8.25 -7.71
CA ARG A 51 7.48 -9.14 -8.77
C ARG A 51 8.02 -8.37 -9.98
N ARG A 52 7.38 -7.26 -10.35
CA ARG A 52 7.86 -6.39 -11.45
C ARG A 52 9.23 -5.81 -11.12
N PHE A 53 9.39 -5.29 -9.90
CA PHE A 53 10.67 -4.71 -9.47
C PHE A 53 11.76 -5.76 -9.28
N GLY A 54 11.42 -6.96 -8.77
CA GLY A 54 12.34 -8.09 -8.77
C GLY A 54 12.85 -8.46 -10.17
N ARG A 55 11.97 -8.42 -11.19
CA ARG A 55 12.38 -8.64 -12.59
C ARG A 55 13.26 -7.51 -13.12
N ILE A 56 12.99 -6.26 -12.75
CA ILE A 56 13.80 -5.09 -13.12
C ILE A 56 15.21 -5.21 -12.51
N ALA A 57 15.32 -5.56 -11.24
CA ALA A 57 16.61 -5.80 -10.58
C ALA A 57 17.41 -6.90 -11.30
N GLU A 58 16.76 -8.02 -11.64
CA GLU A 58 17.39 -9.13 -12.38
C GLU A 58 17.97 -8.68 -13.74
N ILE A 59 17.17 -8.03 -14.59
CA ILE A 59 17.61 -7.65 -15.94
C ILE A 59 18.58 -6.46 -15.96
N SER A 60 18.64 -5.69 -14.88
CA SER A 60 19.56 -4.56 -14.71
C SER A 60 20.87 -4.95 -14.00
N GLY A 61 21.05 -6.23 -13.64
CA GLY A 61 22.22 -6.67 -12.87
C GLY A 61 22.26 -6.01 -11.49
N ASN A 62 21.14 -6.01 -10.77
CA ASN A 62 20.93 -5.29 -9.52
C ASN A 62 21.29 -3.79 -9.64
N PHE A 63 20.74 -3.13 -10.65
CA PHE A 63 20.99 -1.71 -10.91
C PHE A 63 22.48 -1.37 -11.07
N THR A 64 23.27 -2.29 -11.66
CA THR A 64 24.70 -2.06 -11.94
C THR A 64 24.89 -1.58 -13.39
N PRO A 65 25.19 -0.29 -13.62
CA PRO A 65 25.44 0.20 -14.99
C PRO A 65 26.79 -0.30 -15.53
N PRO A 66 26.95 -0.47 -16.85
CA PRO A 66 28.21 -0.89 -17.45
C PRO A 66 29.33 0.15 -17.27
N ALA A 67 30.58 -0.27 -17.45
CA ALA A 67 31.76 0.58 -17.21
C ALA A 67 31.80 1.83 -18.11
N ASP A 68 31.26 1.73 -19.33
CA ASP A 68 31.19 2.79 -20.33
C ASP A 68 29.87 3.60 -20.28
N ALA A 69 29.01 3.34 -19.29
CA ALA A 69 27.75 4.06 -19.15
C ALA A 69 27.97 5.57 -18.99
N CYS A 70 27.23 6.35 -19.78
CA CYS A 70 27.19 7.80 -19.66
C CYS A 70 26.52 8.24 -18.35
N THR A 71 26.70 9.51 -17.96
CA THR A 71 26.16 10.07 -16.72
C THR A 71 24.65 9.85 -16.60
N SER A 72 23.87 10.12 -17.66
CA SER A 72 22.41 9.96 -17.62
C SER A 72 22.01 8.51 -17.35
N TYR A 73 22.71 7.53 -17.93
CA TYR A 73 22.42 6.12 -17.71
C TYR A 73 22.67 5.70 -16.25
N ARG A 74 23.79 6.15 -15.67
CA ARG A 74 24.13 5.92 -14.26
C ARG A 74 23.11 6.55 -13.32
N THR A 75 22.69 7.79 -13.62
CA THR A 75 21.66 8.49 -12.85
C THR A 75 20.32 7.75 -12.91
N THR A 76 19.90 7.28 -14.08
CA THR A 76 18.66 6.50 -14.22
C THR A 76 18.68 5.23 -13.39
N PHE A 77 19.78 4.46 -13.41
CA PHE A 77 19.92 3.25 -12.60
C PHE A 77 19.84 3.57 -11.10
N LYS A 78 20.50 4.65 -10.67
CA LYS A 78 20.44 5.08 -9.26
C LYS A 78 19.02 5.48 -8.84
N GLN A 79 18.33 6.26 -9.67
CA GLN A 79 16.95 6.67 -9.41
C GLN A 79 15.99 5.48 -9.35
N LEU A 80 16.23 4.46 -10.17
CA LEU A 80 15.41 3.25 -10.19
C LEU A 80 15.61 2.39 -8.94
N GLU A 81 16.86 2.24 -8.48
CA GLU A 81 17.18 1.60 -7.19
C GLU A 81 16.53 2.37 -6.02
N ASP A 82 16.63 3.70 -6.03
CA ASP A 82 16.00 4.55 -5.00
C ASP A 82 14.49 4.41 -5.00
N PHE A 83 13.87 4.35 -6.19
CA PHE A 83 12.43 4.11 -6.33
C PHE A 83 12.01 2.73 -5.79
N GLU A 84 12.75 1.67 -6.10
CA GLU A 84 12.45 0.32 -5.59
C GLU A 84 12.47 0.29 -4.06
N ARG A 85 13.49 0.92 -3.45
CA ARG A 85 13.58 1.03 -1.98
C ARG A 85 12.38 1.75 -1.39
N ASP A 86 11.98 2.87 -1.98
CA ASP A 86 10.85 3.65 -1.50
C ASP A 86 9.53 2.91 -1.70
N LEU A 87 9.36 2.18 -2.81
CA LEU A 87 8.24 1.29 -3.06
C LEU A 87 8.15 0.18 -2.01
N HIS A 88 9.25 -0.50 -1.70
CA HIS A 88 9.28 -1.52 -0.65
C HIS A 88 8.91 -0.95 0.72
N ARG A 89 9.39 0.27 1.04
CA ARG A 89 9.02 0.94 2.28
C ARG A 89 7.52 1.26 2.33
N HIS A 90 6.98 1.80 1.25
CA HIS A 90 5.54 2.11 1.13
C HIS A 90 4.68 0.86 1.32
N ILE A 91 4.95 -0.20 0.55
CA ILE A 91 4.26 -1.50 0.67
C ILE A 91 4.40 -2.06 2.08
N HIS A 92 5.56 -1.92 2.73
CA HIS A 92 5.76 -2.41 4.09
C HIS A 92 4.85 -1.69 5.10
N LEU A 93 4.80 -0.36 5.05
CA LEU A 93 3.97 0.45 5.93
C LEU A 93 2.49 0.08 5.78
N GLU A 94 2.05 -0.18 4.54
CA GLU A 94 0.65 -0.51 4.28
C GLU A 94 0.30 -1.94 4.68
N ASN A 95 1.04 -2.92 4.15
CA ASN A 95 0.75 -4.34 4.39
C ASN A 95 0.95 -4.77 5.84
N ASN A 96 1.91 -4.17 6.55
CA ASN A 96 2.33 -4.66 7.86
C ASN A 96 1.91 -3.76 9.03
N ILE A 97 1.42 -2.54 8.76
CA ILE A 97 1.01 -1.61 9.81
C ILE A 97 -0.41 -1.13 9.53
N LEU A 98 -0.62 -0.37 8.46
CA LEU A 98 -1.90 0.31 8.21
C LEU A 98 -3.06 -0.69 8.01
N PHE A 99 -2.89 -1.69 7.14
CA PHE A 99 -3.97 -2.63 6.83
C PHE A 99 -4.33 -3.55 8.00
N PRO A 100 -3.36 -4.18 8.72
CA PRO A 100 -3.68 -4.91 9.94
C PRO A 100 -4.46 -4.08 10.97
N ASP A 101 -4.03 -2.85 11.21
CA ASP A 101 -4.67 -1.95 12.18
C ASP A 101 -6.10 -1.57 11.72
N ALA A 102 -6.29 -1.29 10.44
CA ALA A 102 -7.61 -0.99 9.88
C ALA A 102 -8.59 -2.17 9.99
N LEU A 103 -8.12 -3.40 9.75
CA LEU A 103 -8.92 -4.62 9.90
C LEU A 103 -9.26 -4.90 11.37
N GLY A 104 -8.33 -4.65 12.29
CA GLY A 104 -8.60 -4.71 13.73
C GLY A 104 -9.67 -3.71 14.15
N LEU A 105 -9.55 -2.47 13.66
CA LEU A 105 -10.50 -1.41 13.94
C LEU A 105 -11.92 -1.71 13.42
N GLU A 106 -12.05 -2.23 12.20
CA GLU A 106 -13.34 -2.65 11.66
C GLU A 106 -14.03 -3.71 12.55
N LYS A 107 -13.27 -4.67 13.07
CA LYS A 107 -13.78 -5.70 13.99
C LYS A 107 -14.27 -5.10 15.30
N ASP A 108 -13.50 -4.21 15.91
CA ASP A 108 -13.86 -3.52 17.16
C ASP A 108 -15.19 -2.75 17.00
N LEU A 109 -15.32 -1.98 15.91
CA LEU A 109 -16.49 -1.17 15.60
C LEU A 109 -17.73 -2.03 15.30
N ASN A 110 -17.56 -3.17 14.64
CA ASN A 110 -18.66 -4.12 14.43
C ASN A 110 -19.08 -4.83 15.72
N GLY A 111 -18.15 -5.07 16.65
CA GLY A 111 -18.46 -5.56 17.99
C GLY A 111 -19.33 -4.59 18.80
N LEU A 112 -19.14 -3.28 18.62
CA LEU A 112 -19.95 -2.24 19.25
C LEU A 112 -21.38 -2.15 18.68
N LYS A 113 -21.59 -2.43 17.39
CA LYS A 113 -22.94 -2.47 16.77
C LYS A 113 -23.84 -3.57 17.35
N ASN A 114 -23.24 -4.63 17.89
CA ASN A 114 -23.94 -5.82 18.35
C ASN A 114 -24.15 -5.84 19.88
N LYS A 115 -23.82 -4.75 20.59
CA LYS A 115 -24.15 -4.53 22.00
C LYS A 115 -25.30 -3.55 22.13
#